data_AF-A0A5B0QI64-F1
#
_entry.id   AF-A0A5B0QI64-F1
#
_cell.length_a   1.000
_cell.length_b   1.000
_cell.length_c   1.000
_cell.angle_alpha   90.00
_cell.angle_beta   90.00
_cell.angle_gamma   90.00
#
_symmetry.space_group_name_H-M   'P 1'
#
loop_
_entity.id
_entity.type
_entity.pdbx_description
1 polymer ?
#
loop_
_entity_poly.entity_id
_entity_poly.type
_entity_poly.pdbx_seq_one_letter_code
_entity_poly.pdbx_strand_id
1 'polypeptide(L)'
;MATVRQIQNVANLISSIQVLDGKESVFPTWRSRLDDVLGFQNTLDIVKGTLTCPKEASKTESSHTWSVEYTKGYSPSEITTDWDALSDLACYTIRLTLLNPLAQRYRKVKPASRLYSTIVNVYEKNTRARRMRLQEAFWNARHNPNEVIALWIGQI
;
A
#
# COMPACT_ATOMS: atom_id res chain seq x y z
N MET A 1 -4.18 24.42 -20.82
CA MET A 1 -2.87 23.74 -20.91
C MET A 1 -3.00 22.42 -20.18
N ALA A 2 -2.89 21.29 -20.87
CA ALA A 2 -3.01 19.98 -20.23
C ALA A 2 -1.76 19.71 -19.39
N THR A 3 -1.94 19.53 -18.08
CA THR A 3 -0.84 19.27 -17.14
C THR A 3 -0.45 17.80 -17.25
N VAL A 4 0.58 17.50 -18.05
CA VAL A 4 1.13 16.15 -18.15
C VAL A 4 1.67 15.72 -16.79
N ARG A 5 1.28 14.53 -16.32
CA ARG A 5 1.79 13.94 -15.09
C ARG A 5 3.28 13.64 -15.26
N GLN A 6 4.14 14.40 -14.58
CA GLN A 6 5.58 14.12 -14.58
C GLN A 6 5.89 13.03 -13.55
N ILE A 7 6.49 11.93 -14.02
CA ILE A 7 6.99 10.85 -13.16
C ILE A 7 8.42 11.21 -12.74
N GLN A 8 8.71 11.17 -11.44
CA GLN A 8 10.07 11.37 -10.95
C GLN A 8 10.80 10.04 -10.80
N ASN A 9 12.09 10.05 -11.11
CA ASN A 9 12.96 8.91 -10.83
C ASN A 9 13.25 8.85 -9.33
N VAL A 10 12.82 7.77 -8.68
CA VAL A 10 12.95 7.55 -7.24
C VAL A 10 13.94 6.42 -6.89
N ALA A 11 14.76 5.95 -7.84
CA ALA A 11 15.67 4.82 -7.63
C ALA A 11 16.57 4.99 -6.38
N ASN A 12 17.11 6.20 -6.18
CA ASN A 12 17.96 6.52 -5.03
C ASN A 12 17.18 6.53 -3.70
N LEU A 13 15.88 6.81 -3.74
CA LEU A 13 15.03 6.80 -2.55
C LEU A 13 14.59 5.38 -2.20
N ILE A 14 14.40 4.51 -3.18
CA ILE A 14 14.04 3.10 -2.94
C ILE A 14 15.10 2.40 -2.09
N SER A 15 16.39 2.65 -2.35
CA SER A 15 17.48 2.09 -1.54
C SER A 15 17.50 2.56 -0.08
N SER A 16 16.82 3.68 0.24
CA SER A 16 16.70 4.17 1.62
C SER A 16 15.58 3.46 2.40
N ILE A 17 14.69 2.72 1.73
CA ILE A 17 13.60 1.99 2.37
C ILE A 17 14.16 0.72 3.00
N GLN A 18 13.90 0.54 4.30
CA GLN A 18 14.17 -0.73 4.96
C GLN A 18 13.31 -1.82 4.31
N VAL A 19 13.95 -2.89 3.80
CA VAL A 19 13.24 -4.00 3.14
C VAL A 19 12.25 -4.66 4.11
N LEU A 20 11.00 -4.82 3.66
CA LEU A 20 9.97 -5.50 4.45
C LEU A 20 10.28 -7.00 4.51
N ASP A 21 10.64 -7.48 5.69
CA ASP A 21 11.18 -8.82 5.93
C ASP A 21 10.17 -9.81 6.55
N GLY A 22 8.94 -9.38 6.81
CA GLY A 22 7.95 -10.17 7.54
C GLY A 22 7.73 -9.71 8.99
N LYS A 23 8.64 -8.91 9.56
CA LYS A 23 8.57 -8.49 10.95
C LYS A 23 7.63 -7.32 11.14
N GLU A 24 6.80 -7.41 12.16
CA GLU A 24 5.85 -6.37 12.55
C GLU A 24 6.54 -5.05 12.93
N SER A 25 7.74 -5.10 13.51
CA SER A 25 8.50 -3.91 13.93
C SER A 25 8.98 -3.05 12.75
N VAL A 26 9.19 -3.66 11.57
CA VAL A 26 9.68 -2.97 10.37
C VAL A 26 8.54 -2.29 9.62
N PHE A 27 7.32 -2.84 9.74
CA PHE A 27 6.17 -2.44 8.95
C PHE A 27 5.78 -0.95 9.05
N PRO A 28 5.73 -0.30 10.24
CA PRO A 28 5.37 1.12 10.33
C PRO A 28 6.35 2.03 9.57
N THR A 29 7.64 1.79 9.76
CA THR A 29 8.72 2.56 9.10
C THR A 29 8.72 2.31 7.60
N TRP A 30 8.59 1.04 7.19
CA TRP A 30 8.48 0.67 5.78
C TRP A 30 7.30 1.38 5.10
N ARG A 31 6.11 1.35 5.73
CA ARG A 31 4.90 1.96 5.17
C ARG A 31 5.05 3.46 4.97
N SER A 32 5.56 4.17 5.99
CA SER A 32 5.76 5.62 5.91
C SER A 32 6.71 5.99 4.76
N ARG A 33 7.86 5.33 4.68
CA ARG A 33 8.86 5.62 3.65
C ARG A 33 8.40 5.23 2.25
N LEU A 34 7.64 4.15 2.12
CA LEU A 34 7.06 3.75 0.85
C LEU A 34 6.01 4.76 0.37
N ASP A 35 5.16 5.27 1.26
CA ASP A 35 4.19 6.31 0.93
C ASP A 35 4.90 7.59 0.41
N ASP A 36 6.00 8.00 1.04
CA ASP A 36 6.82 9.13 0.58
C ASP A 36 7.36 8.88 -0.84
N VAL A 37 7.97 7.71 -1.07
CA VAL A 37 8.56 7.35 -2.38
C VAL A 37 7.51 7.29 -3.47
N LEU A 38 6.34 6.69 -3.20
CA LEU A 38 5.22 6.68 -4.15
C LEU A 38 4.65 8.08 -4.38
N GLY A 39 4.74 8.97 -3.39
CA GLY A 39 4.41 10.38 -3.51
C GLY A 39 5.36 11.11 -4.47
N PHE A 40 6.66 10.97 -4.27
CA PHE A 40 7.69 11.55 -5.16
C PHE A 40 7.61 10.98 -6.58
N GLN A 41 7.40 9.67 -6.70
CA GLN A 41 7.19 9.00 -7.99
C GLN A 41 5.90 9.46 -8.69
N ASN A 42 5.04 10.18 -7.97
CA ASN A 42 3.75 10.64 -8.42
C ASN A 42 2.91 9.42 -8.85
N THR A 43 2.70 8.46 -7.95
CA THR A 43 1.82 7.29 -8.12
C THR A 43 1.01 6.97 -6.85
N LEU A 44 1.14 7.77 -5.79
CA LEU A 44 0.51 7.51 -4.50
C LEU A 44 -1.02 7.50 -4.57
N ASP A 45 -1.62 8.42 -5.33
CA ASP A 45 -3.06 8.49 -5.61
C ASP A 45 -3.62 7.22 -6.26
N ILE A 46 -2.87 6.58 -7.17
CA ILE A 46 -3.23 5.29 -7.77
C ILE A 46 -3.18 4.18 -6.73
N VAL A 47 -2.14 4.18 -5.90
CA VAL A 47 -1.96 3.19 -4.84
C VAL A 47 -3.01 3.31 -3.74
N LYS A 48 -3.39 4.53 -3.36
CA LYS A 48 -4.48 4.79 -2.43
C LYS A 48 -5.86 4.61 -3.07
N GLY A 49 -5.92 4.44 -4.39
CA GLY A 49 -7.18 4.30 -5.14
C GLY A 49 -7.96 5.60 -5.26
N THR A 50 -7.34 6.75 -4.99
CA THR A 50 -7.91 8.09 -5.17
C THR A 50 -8.04 8.43 -6.65
N LEU A 51 -7.09 7.98 -7.47
CA LEU A 51 -7.23 8.00 -8.93
C LEU A 51 -7.94 6.71 -9.37
N THR A 52 -9.23 6.84 -9.70
CA THR A 52 -10.03 5.70 -10.16
C THR A 52 -9.55 5.21 -11.52
N CYS A 53 -9.38 3.90 -11.65
CA CYS A 53 -9.14 3.26 -12.94
C CYS A 53 -10.26 3.66 -13.91
N PRO A 54 -9.96 4.09 -15.14
CA PRO A 54 -10.97 4.29 -16.17
C PRO A 54 -11.66 2.95 -16.43
N LYS A 55 -12.90 2.79 -15.96
CA LYS A 55 -13.71 1.63 -16.35
C LYS A 55 -14.02 1.80 -17.84
N GLU A 56 -13.68 0.79 -18.66
CA GLU A 56 -14.35 0.63 -19.95
C GLU A 56 -15.86 0.62 -19.67
N ALA A 57 -16.60 1.46 -20.38
CA ALA A 57 -18.04 1.55 -20.25
C ALA A 57 -18.65 0.18 -20.61
N SER A 58 -18.93 -0.63 -19.60
CA SER A 58 -19.85 -1.75 -19.76
C SER A 58 -21.19 -1.14 -20.15
N LYS A 59 -21.65 -1.43 -21.38
CA LYS A 59 -23.04 -1.25 -21.79
C LYS A 59 -23.92 -1.77 -20.64
N THR A 60 -24.59 -0.87 -19.93
CA THR A 60 -26.01 -0.92 -19.56
C THR A 60 -26.26 0.04 -18.39
N GLU A 61 -27.18 0.96 -18.66
CA GLU A 61 -28.03 1.74 -17.74
C GLU A 61 -27.53 3.06 -17.12
N SER A 62 -28.23 4.10 -17.60
CA SER A 62 -28.53 5.41 -16.99
C SER A 62 -28.49 5.43 -15.46
N SER A 63 -27.93 6.44 -14.81
CA SER A 63 -28.52 7.78 -14.72
C SER A 63 -27.58 8.74 -13.97
N HIS A 64 -27.46 9.99 -14.46
CA HIS A 64 -27.38 11.23 -13.67
C HIS A 64 -26.45 11.17 -12.45
N THR A 65 -25.19 11.61 -12.51
CA THR A 65 -24.82 13.03 -12.40
C THR A 65 -23.37 13.18 -12.83
N TRP A 66 -23.10 13.41 -14.11
CA TRP A 66 -21.75 13.71 -14.58
C TRP A 66 -21.62 15.23 -14.70
N SER A 67 -21.55 15.91 -13.55
CA SER A 67 -20.98 17.25 -13.52
C SER A 67 -19.46 17.09 -13.50
N VAL A 68 -18.88 16.73 -14.64
CA VAL A 68 -17.46 16.87 -14.84
C VAL A 68 -17.27 17.57 -16.17
N GLU A 69 -16.93 18.85 -16.03
CA GLU A 69 -16.31 19.69 -17.04
C GLU A 69 -15.01 19.01 -17.51
N TYR A 70 -15.14 17.97 -18.34
CA TYR A 70 -14.03 17.40 -19.07
C TYR A 70 -13.69 18.37 -20.20
N THR A 71 -12.86 19.36 -19.87
CA THR A 71 -12.12 20.12 -20.87
C THR A 71 -11.17 19.17 -21.60
N LYS A 72 -11.71 18.62 -22.69
CA LYS A 72 -11.06 18.12 -23.91
C LYS A 72 -9.53 18.13 -23.87
N GLY A 73 -8.93 16.95 -23.72
CA GLY A 73 -7.49 16.75 -23.84
C GLY A 73 -6.97 15.31 -23.70
N TYR A 74 -7.76 14.37 -23.19
CA TYR A 74 -7.31 12.99 -22.99
C TYR A 74 -8.18 11.98 -23.75
N SER A 75 -7.56 11.16 -24.60
CA SER A 75 -8.23 10.03 -25.25
C SER A 75 -8.48 8.91 -24.22
N PRO A 76 -9.68 8.32 -24.12
CA PRO A 76 -9.96 7.24 -23.18
C PRO A 76 -8.97 6.05 -23.25
N SER A 77 -8.45 5.74 -24.44
CA SER A 77 -7.45 4.68 -24.64
C SER A 77 -6.07 5.04 -24.08
N GLU A 78 -5.69 6.32 -24.17
CA GLU A 78 -4.43 6.83 -23.65
C GLU A 78 -4.49 6.91 -22.12
N ILE A 79 -5.63 7.31 -21.53
CA ILE A 79 -5.81 7.32 -20.08
C ILE A 79 -5.71 5.90 -19.51
N THR A 80 -6.34 4.91 -20.13
CA THR A 80 -6.26 3.51 -19.65
C THR A 80 -4.83 2.98 -19.76
N THR A 81 -4.16 3.23 -20.88
CA THR A 81 -2.76 2.80 -21.09
C THR A 81 -1.80 3.50 -20.12
N ASP A 82 -1.97 4.80 -19.90
CA ASP A 82 -1.17 5.58 -18.97
C ASP A 82 -1.44 5.17 -17.53
N TRP A 83 -2.70 4.92 -17.16
CA TRP A 83 -3.06 4.45 -15.82
C TRP A 83 -2.50 3.06 -15.53
N ASP A 84 -2.59 2.14 -16.49
CA ASP A 84 -2.01 0.79 -16.35
C ASP A 84 -0.49 0.84 -16.23
N ALA A 85 0.18 1.70 -17.01
CA ALA A 85 1.62 1.91 -16.92
C ALA A 85 2.03 2.47 -15.54
N LEU A 86 1.30 3.45 -15.01
CA LEU A 86 1.55 4.02 -13.69
C LEU A 86 1.27 3.02 -12.56
N SER A 87 0.22 2.22 -12.70
CA SER A 87 -0.12 1.12 -11.77
C SER A 87 0.97 0.04 -11.78
N ASP A 88 1.49 -0.32 -12.96
CA ASP A 88 2.57 -1.29 -13.09
C ASP A 88 3.89 -0.77 -12.53
N LEU A 89 4.20 0.50 -12.77
CA LEU A 89 5.33 1.19 -12.17
C LEU A 89 5.25 1.17 -10.64
N ALA A 90 4.10 1.53 -10.07
CA ALA A 90 3.88 1.48 -8.63
C ALA A 90 3.97 0.04 -8.07
N CYS A 91 3.44 -0.95 -8.79
CA CYS A 91 3.59 -2.37 -8.42
C CYS A 91 5.06 -2.78 -8.35
N TYR A 92 5.87 -2.35 -9.34
CA TYR A 92 7.29 -2.63 -9.38
C TYR A 92 8.03 -1.98 -8.20
N THR A 93 7.79 -0.70 -7.94
CA THR A 93 8.36 0.03 -6.80
C THR A 93 8.02 -0.67 -5.47
N ILE A 94 6.76 -1.02 -5.25
CA ILE A 94 6.36 -1.73 -4.02
C ILE A 94 7.13 -3.04 -3.88
N ARG A 95 7.23 -3.84 -4.95
CA ARG A 95 7.90 -5.15 -4.92
C ARG A 95 9.41 -5.06 -4.66
N LEU A 96 10.08 -4.01 -5.14
CA LEU A 96 11.49 -3.79 -4.86
C LEU A 96 11.78 -3.59 -3.36
N THR A 97 10.79 -3.15 -2.60
CA THR A 97 10.92 -2.94 -1.15
C THR A 97 10.56 -4.18 -0.32
N LEU A 98 10.23 -5.30 -0.96
CA LEU A 98 9.86 -6.55 -0.30
C LEU A 98 11.02 -7.53 -0.32
N LEU A 99 11.20 -8.28 0.78
CA LEU A 99 12.09 -9.43 0.77
C LEU A 99 11.60 -10.48 -0.24
N ASN A 100 12.52 -11.19 -0.90
CA ASN A 100 12.23 -12.19 -1.94
C ASN A 100 11.02 -13.11 -1.72
N PRO A 101 10.80 -13.74 -0.55
CA PRO A 101 9.62 -14.59 -0.34
C PRO A 101 8.30 -13.81 -0.38
N LEU A 102 8.27 -12.57 0.12
CA LEU A 102 7.09 -11.70 0.05
C LEU A 102 6.89 -11.17 -1.38
N ALA A 103 7.97 -10.77 -2.06
CA ALA A 103 7.92 -10.36 -3.46
C ALA A 103 7.33 -11.47 -4.34
N GLN A 104 7.75 -12.72 -4.10
CA GLN A 104 7.23 -13.89 -4.81
C GLN A 104 5.75 -14.17 -4.48
N ARG A 105 5.37 -14.06 -3.20
CA ARG A 105 3.97 -14.23 -2.75
C ARG A 105 3.03 -13.25 -3.43
N TYR A 106 3.47 -12.00 -3.61
CA TYR A 106 2.65 -10.94 -4.20
C TYR A 106 2.91 -10.67 -5.69
N ARG A 107 3.70 -11.53 -6.35
CA ARG A 107 4.12 -11.35 -7.76
C ARG A 107 2.97 -11.23 -8.76
N LYS A 108 1.83 -11.85 -8.49
CA LYS A 108 0.66 -11.84 -9.39
C LYS A 108 -0.41 -10.82 -8.98
N VAL A 109 -0.22 -10.09 -7.88
CA VAL A 109 -1.22 -9.12 -7.41
C VAL A 109 -1.09 -7.82 -8.20
N LYS A 110 -2.18 -7.49 -8.88
CA LYS A 110 -2.45 -6.22 -9.57
C LYS A 110 -3.93 -5.85 -9.32
N PRO A 111 -4.33 -4.58 -9.42
CA PRO A 111 -3.50 -3.38 -9.62
C PRO A 111 -2.73 -2.96 -8.35
N ALA A 112 -1.95 -1.89 -8.42
CA ALA A 112 -1.11 -1.42 -7.32
C ALA A 112 -1.89 -1.15 -6.02
N SER A 113 -3.10 -0.63 -6.13
CA SER A 113 -3.99 -0.39 -4.98
C SER A 113 -4.34 -1.67 -4.23
N ARG A 114 -4.62 -2.75 -4.95
CA ARG A 114 -4.89 -4.08 -4.37
C ARG A 114 -3.64 -4.65 -3.72
N LEU A 115 -2.49 -4.52 -4.37
CA LEU A 115 -1.21 -4.97 -3.82
C LEU A 115 -0.92 -4.30 -2.48
N TYR A 116 -0.93 -2.97 -2.46
CA TYR A 116 -0.64 -2.17 -1.29
C TYR A 116 -1.62 -2.45 -0.14
N SER A 117 -2.92 -2.38 -0.41
CA SER A 117 -3.95 -2.65 0.61
C SER A 117 -3.88 -4.08 1.16
N THR A 118 -3.57 -5.08 0.31
CA THR A 118 -3.42 -6.47 0.77
C THR A 118 -2.27 -6.61 1.75
N ILE A 119 -1.12 -6.01 1.45
CA ILE A 119 0.05 -6.04 2.35
C ILE A 119 -0.33 -5.34 3.66
N VAL A 120 -0.83 -4.10 3.57
CA VAL A 120 -1.19 -3.30 4.75
C VAL A 120 -2.18 -4.04 5.65
N ASN A 121 -3.27 -4.56 5.08
CA ASN A 121 -4.32 -5.24 5.83
C ASN A 121 -3.80 -6.50 6.54
N VAL A 122 -2.87 -7.25 5.93
CA VAL A 122 -2.27 -8.44 6.56
C VAL A 122 -1.47 -8.04 7.80
N TYR A 123 -0.62 -7.02 7.70
CA TYR A 123 0.21 -6.59 8.83
C TYR A 123 -0.60 -5.91 9.93
N GLU A 124 -1.60 -5.11 9.59
CA GLU A 124 -2.52 -4.52 10.58
C GLU A 124 -3.31 -5.59 11.32
N LYS A 125 -3.82 -6.61 10.62
CA LYS A 125 -4.52 -7.75 11.24
C LYS A 125 -3.60 -8.55 12.15
N ASN A 126 -2.36 -8.81 11.73
CA ASN A 126 -1.38 -9.50 12.57
C ASN A 126 -1.05 -8.71 13.84
N THR A 127 -0.85 -7.39 13.69
CA THR A 127 -0.62 -6.47 14.82
C THR A 127 -1.79 -6.51 15.81
N ARG A 128 -3.02 -6.45 15.31
CA ARG A 128 -4.23 -6.53 16.13
C ARG A 128 -4.34 -7.88 16.83
N ALA A 129 -4.13 -8.99 16.11
CA ALA A 129 -4.18 -10.33 16.67
C ALA A 129 -3.13 -10.52 17.78
N ARG A 130 -1.92 -10.00 17.59
CA ARG A 130 -0.87 -10.03 18.61
C ARG A 130 -1.27 -9.24 19.85
N ARG A 131 -1.82 -8.02 19.69
CA ARG A 131 -2.32 -7.21 20.82
C ARG A 131 -3.40 -7.95 21.61
N MET A 132 -4.36 -8.57 20.92
CA MET A 132 -5.41 -9.37 21.57
C MET A 132 -4.82 -10.54 22.37
N ARG A 133 -3.86 -11.29 21.80
CA ARG A 133 -3.18 -12.40 22.50
C ARG A 133 -2.40 -11.92 23.72
N LEU A 134 -1.67 -10.81 23.60
CA LEU A 134 -0.95 -10.23 24.73
C LEU A 134 -1.90 -9.78 25.84
N GLN A 135 -3.03 -9.16 25.48
CA GLN A 135 -4.05 -8.75 26.44
C GLN A 135 -4.70 -9.96 27.11
N GLU A 136 -5.07 -10.99 26.37
CA GLU A 136 -5.64 -12.22 26.91
C GLU A 136 -4.66 -12.96 27.81
N ALA A 137 -3.41 -13.12 27.37
CA ALA A 137 -2.35 -13.71 28.19
C ALA A 137 -2.11 -12.89 29.46
N PHE A 138 -2.22 -11.57 29.39
CA PHE A 138 -2.05 -10.69 30.54
C PHE A 138 -3.17 -10.98 31.53
N TRP A 139 -4.43 -10.78 31.16
CA TRP A 139 -5.55 -10.99 32.07
C TRP A 139 -5.66 -12.41 32.66
N ASN A 140 -5.16 -13.42 31.94
CA ASN A 140 -5.16 -14.81 32.40
C ASN A 140 -3.91 -15.21 33.22
N ALA A 141 -2.86 -14.38 33.26
CA ALA A 141 -1.66 -14.66 34.02
C ALA A 141 -1.82 -14.29 35.50
N ARG A 142 -1.27 -15.11 36.41
CA ARG A 142 -1.07 -14.71 37.81
C ARG A 142 0.07 -13.70 37.87
N HIS A 143 -0.27 -12.42 37.97
CA HIS A 143 0.74 -11.37 38.02
C HIS A 143 1.37 -11.23 39.40
N ASN A 144 2.69 -11.12 39.42
CA ASN A 144 3.41 -10.53 40.55
C ASN A 144 3.47 -9.01 40.31
N PRO A 145 2.85 -8.16 41.15
CA PRO A 145 2.84 -6.71 40.96
C PRO A 145 4.23 -6.06 41.03
N ASN A 146 5.25 -6.79 41.47
CA ASN A 146 6.62 -6.31 41.58
C ASN A 146 7.49 -6.59 40.34
N GLU A 147 6.98 -7.31 39.33
CA GLU A 147 7.75 -7.64 38.13
C GLU A 147 7.51 -6.62 37.01
N VAL A 148 8.58 -6.22 36.31
CA VAL A 148 8.49 -5.22 35.24
C VAL A 148 7.76 -5.83 34.04
N ILE A 149 6.68 -5.19 33.60
CA ILE A 149 5.82 -5.64 32.49
C ILE A 149 6.61 -6.02 31.22
N ALA A 150 7.73 -5.33 30.95
CA ALA A 150 8.61 -5.60 29.81
C ALA A 150 9.25 -7.00 29.85
N LEU A 151 9.62 -7.52 31.03
CA LEU A 151 10.17 -8.88 31.18
C LEU A 151 9.12 -9.93 30.82
N TRP A 152 7.87 -9.70 31.21
CA TRP A 152 6.74 -10.58 30.93
C TRP A 152 6.36 -10.59 29.44
N ILE A 153 6.31 -9.43 28.77
CA ILE A 153 6.05 -9.34 27.33
C ILE A 153 7.15 -10.04 26.51
N GLY A 154 8.41 -10.01 26.98
CA GLY A 154 9.52 -10.67 26.30
C GLY A 154 9.49 -12.21 26.34
N GLN A 155 8.67 -12.80 27.22
CA GLN A 155 8.52 -14.25 27.37
C GLN A 155 7.40 -14.84 26.49
N ILE A 156 6.60 -14.01 25.81
CA ILE A 156 5.47 -14.39 24.94
C ILE A 156 5.83 -14.20 23.47
#